data_AF-A0A2D6HHX6-F1
#
_entry.id   AF-A0A2D6HHX6-F1
#
_cell.length_a   1.000
_cell.length_b   1.000
_cell.length_c   1.000
_cell.angle_alpha   90.00
_cell.angle_beta   90.00
_cell.angle_gamma   90.00
#
_symmetry.space_group_name_H-M   'P 1'
#
loop_
_entity.id
_entity.type
_entity.pdbx_description
1 polymer ?
#
loop_
_entity_poly.entity_id
_entity_poly.type
_entity_poly.pdbx_seq_one_letter_code
_entity_poly.pdbx_strand_id
1 'polypeptide(L)'
;MIGKLGNLLLVIGTVVGALAAADSVKAYRRIDLSADADLSGEFLFRDVLADDETLLVPANEALSTERVAALRAAGVKSVRVRRPARPFEPAALPEARGRVLHSPVTLAGRTERIRAGRILTPDLAERARAAGVASLTAREGEAIDLAAEAIDFSRKARLAEEIELPEQVPAGTYLDEVRLNELAAAGIERVEVKVPGTWNLADWTQRWSFLGAVLATLAGVALLRRASRADVQATSTGGPAGAVASENPHTTLERLLTQTETLAERVASLDAAALHEAVDDLLSGPLYTLIEGREALRARHGVRAAVAFMAPLAGAERQLNRAWSAAVDGAVEESRDCVTRALAPLREARDAYPAS
;
A
#
# COMPACT_ATOMS: atom_id res chain seq x y z
N MET A 1 0.86 3.36 36.99
CA MET A 1 2.06 2.71 36.42
C MET A 1 1.70 1.72 35.29
N ILE A 2 0.72 0.84 35.51
CA ILE A 2 0.29 -0.20 34.54
C ILE A 2 -0.13 0.38 33.17
N GLY A 3 -0.88 1.50 33.13
CA GLY A 3 -1.28 2.13 31.85
C GLY A 3 -0.10 2.65 31.01
N LYS A 4 0.93 3.23 31.65
CA LYS A 4 2.14 3.70 30.95
C LYS A 4 2.92 2.54 30.33
N LEU A 5 2.97 1.40 31.02
CA LEU A 5 3.59 0.17 30.49
C LEU A 5 2.81 -0.39 29.29
N GLY A 6 1.47 -0.35 29.34
CA GLY A 6 0.61 -0.76 28.21
C GLY A 6 0.86 0.06 26.95
N ASN A 7 0.92 1.38 27.06
CA ASN A 7 1.20 2.27 25.93
C ASN A 7 2.60 2.05 25.35
N LEU A 8 3.62 1.87 26.21
CA LEU A 8 4.99 1.60 25.77
C LEU A 8 5.08 0.30 24.96
N LEU A 9 4.44 -0.78 25.42
CA LEU A 9 4.40 -2.06 24.70
C LEU A 9 3.70 -1.96 23.35
N LEU A 10 2.66 -1.13 23.25
CA LEU A 10 1.93 -0.86 22.00
C LEU A 10 2.80 -0.11 20.99
N VAL A 11 3.55 0.90 21.43
CA VAL A 11 4.50 1.63 20.58
C VAL A 11 5.62 0.69 20.11
N ILE A 12 6.23 -0.07 21.02
CA ILE A 12 7.30 -1.02 20.67
C ILE A 12 6.78 -2.08 19.70
N GLY A 13 5.62 -2.69 19.98
CA GLY A 13 5.01 -3.68 19.11
C GLY A 13 4.71 -3.11 17.71
N THR A 14 4.18 -1.90 17.63
CA THR A 14 3.88 -1.26 16.34
C THR A 14 5.14 -0.95 15.54
N VAL A 15 6.17 -0.36 16.17
CA VAL A 15 7.43 -0.01 15.50
C VAL A 15 8.18 -1.26 15.06
N VAL A 16 8.31 -2.26 15.93
CA VAL A 16 8.99 -3.52 15.60
C VAL A 16 8.22 -4.30 14.53
N GLY A 17 6.88 -4.34 14.61
CA GLY A 17 6.04 -4.95 13.59
C GLY A 17 6.17 -4.27 12.23
N ALA A 18 6.17 -2.94 12.20
CA ALA A 18 6.37 -2.16 10.98
C ALA A 18 7.76 -2.36 10.37
N LEU A 19 8.82 -2.35 11.19
CA LEU A 19 10.18 -2.62 10.73
C LEU A 19 10.35 -4.06 10.22
N ALA A 20 9.73 -5.03 10.89
CA ALA A 20 9.75 -6.43 10.46
C ALA A 20 9.00 -6.64 9.14
N ALA A 21 7.88 -5.93 8.94
CA ALA A 21 7.11 -5.97 7.69
C ALA A 21 7.79 -5.20 6.54
N ALA A 22 8.47 -4.09 6.87
CA ALA A 22 9.20 -3.25 5.92
C ALA A 22 10.56 -3.85 5.51
N ASP A 23 11.14 -4.75 6.31
CA ASP A 23 12.25 -5.63 5.90
C ASP A 23 11.74 -6.66 4.90
N SER A 24 11.30 -6.14 3.75
CA SER A 24 11.02 -6.92 2.56
C SER A 24 12.27 -7.70 2.20
N VAL A 25 12.06 -8.93 1.74
CA VAL A 25 13.12 -9.83 1.30
C VAL A 25 14.13 -9.04 0.48
N LYS A 26 15.35 -8.86 1.02
CA LYS A 26 16.41 -8.13 0.32
C LYS A 26 16.52 -8.68 -1.10
N ALA A 27 16.59 -7.78 -2.09
CA ALA A 27 16.69 -8.14 -3.51
C ALA A 27 17.96 -8.97 -3.84
N TYR A 28 18.80 -9.24 -2.84
CA TYR A 28 19.98 -10.07 -2.92
C TYR A 28 20.00 -11.16 -1.84
N ARG A 29 20.70 -12.25 -2.14
CA ARG A 29 21.19 -13.21 -1.16
C ARG A 29 22.71 -13.14 -1.10
N ARG A 30 23.29 -13.36 0.08
CA ARG A 30 24.73 -13.47 0.24
C ARG A 30 25.12 -14.92 -0.03
N ILE A 31 26.06 -15.13 -0.93
CA ILE A 31 26.61 -16.44 -1.23
C ILE A 31 28.08 -16.43 -0.80
N ASP A 32 28.47 -17.49 -0.10
CA ASP A 32 29.86 -17.73 0.28
C ASP A 32 30.60 -18.33 -0.92
N LEU A 33 31.72 -17.72 -1.30
CA LEU A 33 32.56 -18.16 -2.42
C LEU A 33 33.51 -19.30 -2.01
N SER A 34 33.61 -19.61 -0.71
CA SER A 34 34.46 -20.70 -0.21
C SER A 34 33.91 -22.10 -0.46
N ALA A 35 32.63 -22.23 -0.84
CA ALA A 35 32.02 -23.50 -1.21
C ALA A 35 32.18 -23.79 -2.71
N ASP A 36 32.26 -25.07 -3.09
CA ASP A 36 32.16 -25.57 -4.48
C ASP A 36 30.74 -25.43 -5.05
N ALA A 37 29.96 -24.45 -4.58
CA ALA A 37 28.65 -24.15 -5.13
C ALA A 37 28.81 -23.69 -6.59
N ASP A 38 28.08 -24.32 -7.49
CA ASP A 38 27.94 -23.83 -8.85
C ASP A 38 27.15 -22.51 -8.82
N LEU A 39 27.84 -21.41 -9.12
CA LEU A 39 27.25 -20.07 -9.19
C LEU A 39 27.01 -19.64 -10.63
N SER A 40 27.16 -20.56 -11.59
CA SER A 40 26.96 -20.26 -13.00
C SER A 40 25.53 -19.77 -13.24
N GLY A 41 25.41 -18.58 -13.84
CA GLY A 41 24.12 -17.94 -14.14
C GLY A 41 23.52 -17.08 -13.01
N GLU A 42 24.14 -17.01 -11.82
CA GLU A 42 23.73 -16.06 -10.79
C GLU A 42 24.21 -14.64 -11.15
N PHE A 43 23.36 -13.64 -10.94
CA PHE A 43 23.68 -12.25 -11.28
C PHE A 43 24.16 -11.47 -10.06
N LEU A 44 25.26 -10.72 -10.18
CA LEU A 44 25.72 -9.87 -9.08
C LEU A 44 24.74 -8.73 -8.79
N PHE A 45 24.51 -8.47 -7.51
CA PHE A 45 23.65 -7.37 -7.08
C PHE A 45 24.34 -6.00 -7.16
N ARG A 46 25.67 -5.98 -6.99
CA ARG A 46 26.50 -4.78 -6.99
C ARG A 46 27.87 -5.09 -7.57
N ASP A 47 28.57 -4.07 -8.01
CA ASP A 47 29.97 -4.16 -8.41
C ASP A 47 30.80 -4.80 -7.30
N VAL A 48 31.73 -5.66 -7.69
CA VAL A 48 32.73 -6.22 -6.80
C VAL A 48 34.07 -5.66 -7.23
N LEU A 49 34.68 -4.90 -6.33
CA LEU A 49 36.00 -4.31 -6.49
C LEU A 49 37.01 -5.15 -5.68
N ALA A 50 38.24 -5.20 -6.16
CA ALA A 50 39.39 -5.66 -5.38
C ALA A 50 39.79 -4.61 -4.31
N ASP A 51 40.74 -4.96 -3.44
CA ASP A 51 41.24 -4.06 -2.38
C ASP A 51 41.91 -2.79 -2.93
N ASP A 52 42.37 -2.82 -4.19
CA ASP A 52 42.95 -1.70 -4.93
C ASP A 52 41.90 -0.90 -5.75
N GLU A 53 40.62 -1.11 -5.47
CA GLU A 53 39.47 -0.54 -6.21
C GLU A 53 39.33 -1.01 -7.66
N THR A 54 40.13 -1.98 -8.13
CA THR A 54 39.99 -2.55 -9.47
C THR A 54 38.66 -3.28 -9.59
N LEU A 55 37.85 -2.92 -10.59
CA LEU A 55 36.57 -3.58 -10.87
C LEU A 55 36.81 -5.03 -11.32
N LEU A 56 36.41 -5.98 -10.49
CA LEU A 56 36.53 -7.41 -10.81
C LEU A 56 35.34 -7.88 -11.63
N VAL A 57 34.13 -7.55 -11.18
CA VAL A 57 32.90 -7.89 -11.89
C VAL A 57 31.85 -6.81 -11.65
N PRO A 58 31.25 -6.23 -12.71
CA PRO A 58 30.19 -5.25 -12.57
C PRO A 58 28.87 -5.87 -12.09
N ALA A 59 28.01 -5.03 -11.55
CA ALA A 59 26.65 -5.37 -11.15
C ALA A 59 25.84 -5.85 -12.36
N ASN A 60 24.86 -6.73 -12.11
CA ASN A 60 23.96 -7.29 -13.13
C ASN A 60 24.65 -8.14 -14.21
N GLU A 61 25.88 -8.58 -13.99
CA GLU A 61 26.49 -9.61 -14.82
C GLU A 61 26.35 -10.99 -14.20
N ALA A 62 26.21 -11.99 -15.07
CA ALA A 62 26.22 -13.39 -14.69
C ALA A 62 27.61 -13.80 -14.22
N LEU A 63 27.67 -14.50 -13.09
CA LEU A 63 28.89 -15.13 -12.59
C LEU A 63 29.20 -16.34 -13.48
N SER A 64 30.21 -16.22 -14.34
CA SER A 64 30.80 -17.37 -15.05
C SER A 64 31.80 -18.09 -14.14
N THR A 65 32.16 -19.33 -14.49
CA THR A 65 33.21 -20.09 -13.77
C THR A 65 34.53 -19.31 -13.68
N GLU A 66 34.90 -18.61 -14.75
CA GLU A 66 36.09 -17.76 -14.79
C GLU A 66 36.00 -16.57 -13.83
N ARG A 67 34.85 -15.88 -13.80
CA ARG A 67 34.63 -14.76 -12.87
C ARG A 67 34.64 -15.21 -11.42
N VAL A 68 34.05 -16.36 -11.12
CA VAL A 68 34.09 -16.95 -9.77
C VAL A 68 35.53 -17.27 -9.37
N ALA A 69 36.34 -17.82 -10.28
CA ALA A 69 37.76 -18.07 -10.05
C ALA A 69 38.54 -16.76 -9.80
N ALA A 70 38.28 -15.71 -10.58
CA ALA A 70 38.89 -14.39 -10.39
C ALA A 70 38.55 -13.77 -9.03
N LEU A 71 37.27 -13.84 -8.61
CA LEU A 71 36.82 -13.36 -7.30
C LEU A 71 37.49 -14.12 -6.15
N ARG A 72 37.66 -15.44 -6.28
CA ARG A 72 38.38 -16.27 -5.30
C ARG A 72 39.87 -15.92 -5.25
N ALA A 73 40.52 -15.74 -6.41
CA ALA A 73 41.92 -15.35 -6.49
C ALA A 73 42.18 -13.98 -5.85
N ALA A 74 41.20 -13.05 -5.94
CA ALA A 74 41.21 -11.77 -5.26
C ALA A 74 40.85 -11.83 -3.76
N GLY A 75 40.66 -13.02 -3.18
CA GLY A 75 40.37 -13.18 -1.76
C GLY A 75 38.93 -12.80 -1.34
N VAL A 76 38.01 -12.61 -2.30
CA VAL A 76 36.62 -12.29 -2.00
C VAL A 76 35.93 -13.51 -1.38
N LYS A 77 35.56 -13.40 -0.10
CA LYS A 77 34.93 -14.52 0.64
C LYS A 77 33.45 -14.70 0.33
N SER A 78 32.74 -13.63 0.00
CA SER A 78 31.30 -13.69 -0.25
C SER A 78 30.85 -12.61 -1.22
N VAL A 79 29.87 -12.93 -2.06
CA VAL A 79 29.23 -11.97 -2.95
C VAL A 79 27.76 -11.83 -2.64
N ARG A 80 27.19 -10.69 -3.03
CA ARG A 80 25.74 -10.49 -3.01
C ARG A 80 25.26 -10.74 -4.43
N VAL A 81 24.54 -11.83 -4.62
CA VAL A 81 23.86 -12.12 -5.88
C VAL A 81 22.41 -11.69 -5.76
N ARG A 82 21.83 -11.21 -6.86
CA ARG A 82 20.39 -10.98 -6.95
C ARG A 82 19.68 -12.29 -6.59
N ARG A 83 18.65 -12.22 -5.76
CA ARG A 83 17.75 -13.37 -5.69
C ARG A 83 17.18 -13.51 -7.10
N PRO A 84 17.21 -14.72 -7.71
CA PRO A 84 16.65 -14.91 -9.03
C PRO A 84 15.23 -14.33 -9.04
N ALA A 85 14.84 -13.73 -10.17
CA ALA A 85 13.47 -13.31 -10.38
C ALA A 85 12.57 -14.48 -9.99
N ARG A 86 11.45 -14.20 -9.30
CA ARG A 86 10.50 -15.23 -8.85
C ARG A 86 10.36 -16.29 -9.96
N PRO A 87 10.39 -17.59 -9.62
CA PRO A 87 10.29 -18.63 -10.63
C PRO A 87 9.12 -18.29 -11.55
N PHE A 88 9.39 -18.33 -12.85
CA PHE A 88 8.36 -18.23 -13.86
C PHE A 88 8.16 -19.62 -14.43
N GLU A 89 6.96 -19.85 -14.95
CA GLU A 89 6.67 -21.08 -15.65
C GLU A 89 5.88 -20.78 -16.91
N PRO A 90 6.09 -21.56 -17.98
CA PRO A 90 5.32 -21.44 -19.20
C PRO A 90 3.92 -22.01 -18.98
N ALA A 91 2.90 -21.15 -18.91
CA ALA A 91 1.50 -21.54 -18.78
C ALA A 91 0.77 -21.45 -20.14
N ALA A 92 -0.14 -22.39 -20.40
CA ALA A 92 -1.09 -22.22 -21.50
C ALA A 92 -2.02 -21.02 -21.20
N LEU A 93 -2.49 -20.30 -22.22
CA LEU A 93 -3.34 -19.12 -21.99
C LEU A 93 -4.53 -19.34 -21.05
N PRO A 94 -5.30 -20.44 -21.12
CA PRO A 94 -6.40 -20.68 -20.19
C PRO A 94 -5.94 -20.81 -18.72
N GLU A 95 -4.75 -21.36 -18.49
CA GLU A 95 -4.13 -21.54 -17.16
C GLU A 95 -3.46 -20.25 -16.64
N ALA A 96 -3.22 -19.29 -17.53
CA ALA A 96 -2.60 -18.02 -17.20
C ALA A 96 -3.59 -17.00 -16.58
N ARG A 97 -4.89 -17.32 -16.55
CA ARG A 97 -5.93 -16.44 -15.98
C ARG A 97 -5.65 -16.09 -14.52
N GLY A 98 -5.64 -14.80 -14.23
CA GLY A 98 -5.38 -14.27 -12.90
C GLY A 98 -3.91 -14.29 -12.48
N ARG A 99 -2.99 -14.55 -13.43
CA ARG A 99 -1.55 -14.54 -13.18
C ARG A 99 -0.92 -13.27 -13.75
N VAL A 100 0.34 -13.05 -13.41
CA VAL A 100 1.10 -11.87 -13.84
C VAL A 100 2.15 -12.29 -14.86
N LEU A 101 2.18 -11.60 -16.00
CA LEU A 101 3.14 -11.85 -17.07
C LEU A 101 4.59 -11.64 -16.60
N HIS A 102 5.48 -12.58 -16.92
CA HIS A 102 6.90 -12.49 -16.57
C HIS A 102 7.67 -11.61 -17.55
N SER A 103 7.56 -11.91 -18.83
CA SER A 103 8.29 -11.27 -19.95
C SER A 103 7.31 -10.53 -20.87
N PRO A 104 7.70 -9.42 -21.52
CA PRO A 104 6.82 -8.74 -22.47
C PRO A 104 6.47 -9.68 -23.64
N VAL A 105 5.26 -9.57 -24.17
CA VAL A 105 4.79 -10.41 -25.28
C VAL A 105 4.31 -9.54 -26.44
N THR A 106 4.89 -9.75 -27.62
CA THR A 106 4.52 -9.06 -28.85
C THR A 106 3.24 -9.61 -29.44
N LEU A 107 2.27 -8.74 -29.72
CA LEU A 107 1.02 -9.07 -30.38
C LEU A 107 1.19 -9.00 -31.91
N ALA A 108 1.34 -10.16 -32.55
CA ALA A 108 1.51 -10.23 -34.00
C ALA A 108 0.35 -9.54 -34.73
N GLY A 109 0.68 -8.73 -35.74
CA GLY A 109 -0.31 -8.00 -36.56
C GLY A 109 -0.90 -6.74 -35.92
N ARG A 110 -0.52 -6.39 -34.68
CA ARG A 110 -0.90 -5.12 -34.04
C ARG A 110 0.30 -4.19 -33.95
N THR A 111 0.09 -2.91 -34.25
CA THR A 111 1.10 -1.86 -34.11
C THR A 111 0.66 -0.82 -33.08
N GLU A 112 1.62 -0.36 -32.30
CA GLU A 112 1.48 0.73 -31.33
C GLU A 112 2.26 1.94 -31.86
N ARG A 113 1.61 3.10 -31.83
CA ARG A 113 2.26 4.38 -32.13
C ARG A 113 2.96 4.94 -30.91
N ILE A 114 4.29 4.92 -30.93
CA ILE A 114 5.10 5.54 -29.90
C ILE A 114 5.30 7.00 -30.27
N ARG A 115 4.66 7.89 -29.50
CA ARG A 115 4.69 9.34 -29.73
C ARG A 115 6.11 9.92 -29.61
N ALA A 116 6.36 10.96 -30.41
CA ALA A 116 7.53 11.82 -30.27
C ALA A 116 7.66 12.35 -28.82
N GLY A 117 8.90 12.55 -28.37
CA GLY A 117 9.23 13.01 -27.03
C GLY A 117 9.34 11.92 -25.97
N ARG A 118 9.00 10.65 -26.29
CA ARG A 118 9.24 9.50 -25.41
C ARG A 118 10.73 9.29 -25.20
N ILE A 119 11.15 8.96 -23.97
CA ILE A 119 12.54 8.64 -23.67
C ILE A 119 12.89 7.28 -24.31
N LEU A 120 14.02 7.23 -25.00
CA LEU A 120 14.58 6.00 -25.55
C LEU A 120 15.15 5.17 -24.39
N THR A 121 14.39 4.15 -23.98
CA THR A 121 14.85 3.15 -23.00
C THR A 121 15.53 1.98 -23.71
N PRO A 122 16.35 1.19 -23.00
CA PRO A 122 16.93 -0.05 -23.55
C PRO A 122 15.87 -0.98 -24.16
N ASP A 123 14.76 -1.16 -23.45
CA ASP A 123 13.61 -1.96 -23.91
C ASP A 123 13.01 -1.41 -25.22
N LEU A 124 12.84 -0.10 -25.35
CA LEU A 124 12.31 0.51 -26.56
C LEU A 124 13.28 0.38 -27.76
N ALA A 125 14.59 0.52 -27.51
CA ALA A 125 15.62 0.33 -28.52
C ALA A 125 15.67 -1.14 -29.00
N GLU A 126 15.56 -2.10 -28.08
CA GLU A 126 15.51 -3.53 -28.41
C GLU A 126 14.24 -3.87 -29.20
N ARG A 127 13.08 -3.34 -28.79
CA ARG A 127 11.82 -3.46 -29.55
C ARG A 127 11.95 -2.90 -30.96
N ALA A 128 12.53 -1.71 -31.12
CA ALA A 128 12.73 -1.08 -32.43
C ALA A 128 13.68 -1.91 -33.30
N ARG A 129 14.78 -2.43 -32.72
CA ARG A 129 15.71 -3.33 -33.41
C ARG A 129 15.03 -4.63 -33.86
N ALA A 130 14.23 -5.26 -32.99
CA ALA A 130 13.48 -6.47 -33.32
C ALA A 130 12.44 -6.23 -34.41
N ALA A 131 11.92 -5.00 -34.53
CA ALA A 131 11.05 -4.56 -35.61
C ALA A 131 11.79 -4.19 -36.91
N GLY A 132 13.12 -4.31 -36.96
CA GLY A 132 13.93 -4.00 -38.14
C GLY A 132 14.22 -2.51 -38.33
N VAL A 133 13.99 -1.67 -37.31
CA VAL A 133 14.37 -0.25 -37.36
C VAL A 133 15.89 -0.13 -37.24
N ALA A 134 16.55 0.38 -38.27
CA ALA A 134 18.00 0.52 -38.28
C ALA A 134 18.49 1.73 -37.45
N SER A 135 17.74 2.83 -37.46
CA SER A 135 18.12 4.06 -36.76
C SER A 135 16.90 4.84 -36.27
N LEU A 136 17.06 5.59 -35.18
CA LEU A 136 16.06 6.51 -34.65
C LEU A 136 16.61 7.93 -34.59
N THR A 137 15.77 8.94 -34.81
CA THR A 137 16.19 10.35 -34.66
C THR A 137 15.87 10.82 -33.25
N ALA A 138 16.88 11.29 -32.51
CA ALA A 138 16.69 11.97 -31.24
C ALA A 138 16.17 13.39 -31.45
N ARG A 139 15.44 13.95 -30.48
CA ARG A 139 14.86 15.31 -30.53
C ARG A 139 15.89 16.41 -30.81
N GLU A 140 17.16 16.17 -30.50
CA GLU A 140 18.28 17.08 -30.75
C GLU A 140 18.80 16.99 -32.21
N GLY A 141 18.18 16.15 -33.05
CA GLY A 141 18.58 15.90 -34.45
C GLY A 141 19.65 14.82 -34.61
N GLU A 142 20.17 14.27 -33.51
CA GLU A 142 21.16 13.18 -33.54
C GLU A 142 20.52 11.87 -34.02
N ALA A 143 21.12 11.25 -35.03
CA ALA A 143 20.73 9.91 -35.48
C ALA A 143 21.36 8.86 -34.55
N ILE A 144 20.51 8.04 -33.94
CA ILE A 144 20.90 6.92 -33.07
C ILE A 144 20.88 5.66 -33.91
N ASP A 145 22.06 5.09 -34.19
CA ASP A 145 22.20 3.80 -34.85
C ASP A 145 21.82 2.65 -33.88
N LEU A 146 20.73 1.94 -34.19
CA LEU A 146 20.26 0.82 -33.38
C LEU A 146 21.09 -0.45 -33.62
N ALA A 147 21.87 -0.53 -34.69
CA ALA A 147 22.78 -1.63 -34.97
C ALA A 147 24.10 -1.52 -34.20
N ALA A 148 24.40 -0.37 -33.60
CA ALA A 148 25.57 -0.19 -32.75
C ALA A 148 25.56 -1.18 -31.57
N GLU A 149 26.71 -1.81 -31.31
CA GLU A 149 26.89 -2.80 -30.24
C GLU A 149 26.62 -2.21 -28.85
N ALA A 150 26.89 -0.92 -28.67
CA ALA A 150 26.62 -0.18 -27.45
C ALA A 150 25.92 1.16 -27.76
N ILE A 151 24.69 1.31 -27.24
CA ILE A 151 23.95 2.57 -27.24
C ILE A 151 24.12 3.20 -25.85
N ASP A 152 24.58 4.46 -25.79
CA ASP A 152 24.71 5.19 -24.53
C ASP A 152 23.34 5.68 -24.02
N PHE A 153 22.70 4.89 -23.15
CA PHE A 153 21.44 5.25 -22.49
C PHE A 153 21.61 6.19 -21.29
N SER A 154 22.83 6.62 -20.94
CA SER A 154 23.04 7.59 -19.86
C SER A 154 22.47 8.96 -20.23
N ARG A 155 22.49 9.28 -21.53
CA ARG A 155 21.79 10.44 -22.11
C ARG A 155 20.32 10.07 -22.29
N LYS A 156 19.43 10.83 -21.65
CA LYS A 156 17.97 10.64 -21.77
C LYS A 156 17.45 11.13 -23.13
N ALA A 157 17.95 10.54 -24.21
CA ALA A 157 17.53 10.84 -25.57
C ALA A 157 16.01 10.64 -25.69
N ARG A 158 15.35 11.56 -26.38
CA ARG A 158 13.91 11.51 -26.64
C ARG A 158 13.68 11.33 -28.13
N LEU A 159 12.70 10.54 -28.53
CA LEU A 159 12.34 10.40 -29.94
C LEU A 159 11.97 11.77 -30.55
N ALA A 160 12.51 12.10 -31.72
CA ALA A 160 12.11 13.28 -32.49
C ALA A 160 10.76 13.07 -33.18
N GLU A 161 10.52 11.84 -33.63
CA GLU A 161 9.41 11.48 -34.50
C GLU A 161 8.57 10.37 -33.87
N GLU A 162 7.33 10.25 -34.35
CA GLU A 162 6.45 9.15 -34.01
C GLU A 162 6.87 7.90 -34.78
N ILE A 163 6.95 6.77 -34.09
CA ILE A 163 7.33 5.48 -34.69
C ILE A 163 6.23 4.46 -34.45
N GLU A 164 5.96 3.64 -35.46
CA GLU A 164 5.06 2.49 -35.34
C GLU A 164 5.90 1.25 -35.01
N LEU A 165 5.66 0.66 -33.85
CA LEU A 165 6.31 -0.57 -33.42
C LEU A 165 5.27 -1.66 -33.19
N PRO A 166 5.63 -2.95 -33.21
CA PRO A 166 4.73 -4.01 -32.76
C PRO A 166 4.21 -3.73 -31.35
N GLU A 167 2.89 -3.85 -31.17
CA GLU A 167 2.27 -3.70 -29.86
C GLU A 167 2.75 -4.80 -28.93
N GLN A 168 3.05 -4.46 -27.69
CA GLN A 168 3.49 -5.41 -26.68
C GLN A 168 2.64 -5.32 -25.43
N VAL A 169 2.30 -6.48 -24.86
CA VAL A 169 1.79 -6.57 -23.50
C VAL A 169 3.01 -6.52 -22.57
N PRO A 170 3.15 -5.49 -21.72
CA PRO A 170 4.35 -5.33 -20.91
C PRO A 170 4.45 -6.39 -19.81
N ALA A 171 5.68 -6.73 -19.41
CA ALA A 171 5.93 -7.55 -18.23
C ALA A 171 5.25 -6.95 -16.98
N GLY A 172 4.76 -7.79 -16.07
CA GLY A 172 4.02 -7.34 -14.89
C GLY A 172 2.53 -7.09 -15.13
N THR A 173 2.04 -7.21 -16.37
CA THR A 173 0.60 -7.12 -16.67
C THR A 173 -0.17 -8.28 -16.02
N TYR A 174 -1.28 -7.96 -15.37
CA TYR A 174 -2.24 -8.94 -14.87
C TYR A 174 -3.08 -9.48 -16.03
N LEU A 175 -3.14 -10.80 -16.15
CA LEU A 175 -3.81 -11.49 -17.24
C LEU A 175 -5.29 -11.74 -16.87
N ASP A 176 -6.11 -10.73 -17.16
CA ASP A 176 -7.57 -10.84 -17.14
C ASP A 176 -8.13 -11.45 -18.43
N GLU A 177 -9.44 -11.61 -18.50
CA GLU A 177 -10.11 -12.23 -19.66
C GLU A 177 -9.92 -11.42 -20.95
N VAL A 178 -9.86 -10.09 -20.86
CA VAL A 178 -9.63 -9.22 -22.02
C VAL A 178 -8.23 -9.44 -22.57
N ARG A 179 -7.20 -9.43 -21.71
CA ARG A 179 -5.81 -9.64 -22.12
C ARG A 179 -5.55 -11.04 -22.66
N LEU A 180 -6.17 -12.07 -22.08
CA LEU A 180 -6.07 -13.43 -22.60
C LEU A 180 -6.68 -13.54 -24.01
N ASN A 181 -7.82 -12.91 -24.26
CA ASN A 181 -8.44 -12.89 -25.58
C ASN A 181 -7.58 -12.15 -26.60
N GLU A 182 -6.92 -11.05 -26.21
CA GLU A 182 -5.96 -10.34 -27.09
C GLU A 182 -4.75 -11.21 -27.44
N LEU A 183 -4.16 -11.89 -26.46
CA LEU A 183 -3.04 -12.81 -26.69
C LEU A 183 -3.45 -13.98 -27.59
N ALA A 184 -4.63 -14.55 -27.36
CA ALA A 184 -5.17 -15.64 -28.18
C ALA A 184 -5.43 -15.18 -29.62
N ALA A 185 -6.01 -13.98 -29.82
CA ALA A 185 -6.24 -13.40 -31.14
C ALA A 185 -4.94 -13.13 -31.91
N ALA A 186 -3.84 -12.87 -31.20
CA ALA A 186 -2.50 -12.75 -31.76
C ALA A 186 -1.78 -14.10 -32.00
N GLY A 187 -2.47 -15.23 -31.80
CA GLY A 187 -1.94 -16.58 -32.04
C GLY A 187 -0.96 -17.09 -30.98
N ILE A 188 -0.93 -16.45 -29.81
CA ILE A 188 -0.05 -16.87 -28.71
C ILE A 188 -0.76 -17.97 -27.92
N GLU A 189 -0.15 -19.15 -27.80
CA GLU A 189 -0.76 -20.27 -27.06
C GLU A 189 -0.26 -20.37 -25.62
N ARG A 190 0.98 -19.91 -25.38
CA ARG A 190 1.67 -20.04 -24.10
C ARG A 190 2.37 -18.73 -23.75
N VAL A 191 2.38 -18.42 -22.46
CA VAL A 191 3.07 -17.24 -21.92
C VAL A 191 3.84 -17.62 -20.66
N GLU A 192 4.95 -16.93 -20.42
CA GLU A 192 5.68 -17.06 -19.16
C GLU A 192 4.98 -16.21 -18.09
N VAL A 193 4.53 -16.86 -17.03
CA VAL A 193 3.85 -16.19 -15.92
C VAL A 193 4.67 -16.30 -14.66
N LYS A 194 4.65 -15.25 -13.84
CA LYS A 194 5.26 -15.26 -12.52
C LYS A 194 4.53 -16.29 -11.66
N VAL A 195 5.26 -17.25 -11.12
CA VAL A 195 4.73 -18.11 -10.07
C VAL A 195 4.75 -17.28 -8.80
N PRO A 196 3.59 -17.06 -8.15
CA PRO A 196 3.60 -16.50 -6.81
C PRO A 196 4.43 -17.48 -5.96
N GLY A 197 5.60 -17.03 -5.50
CA GLY A 197 6.41 -17.85 -4.61
C GLY A 197 5.51 -18.29 -3.45
N THR A 198 5.50 -19.57 -3.13
CA THR A 198 4.76 -20.08 -1.98
C THR A 198 5.23 -19.31 -0.77
N TRP A 199 4.39 -18.40 -0.28
CA TRP A 199 4.74 -17.65 0.91
C TRP A 199 4.80 -18.66 2.05
N ASN A 200 6.01 -18.91 2.54
CA ASN A 200 6.22 -19.77 3.68
C ASN A 200 6.67 -18.90 4.84
N LEU A 201 5.87 -18.87 5.90
CA LEU A 201 6.21 -18.17 7.14
C LEU A 201 7.57 -18.64 7.67
N ALA A 202 7.99 -19.87 7.36
CA ALA A 202 9.27 -20.41 7.78
C ALA A 202 10.48 -19.71 7.16
N ASP A 203 10.36 -19.22 5.93
CA ASP A 203 11.43 -18.55 5.19
C ASP A 203 11.56 -17.08 5.56
N TRP A 204 10.59 -16.55 6.31
CA TRP A 204 10.62 -15.17 6.76
C TRP A 204 11.52 -15.02 7.98
N THR A 205 12.70 -14.45 7.75
CA THR A 205 13.74 -14.25 8.78
C THR A 205 13.24 -13.43 9.98
N GLN A 206 12.28 -12.53 9.78
CA GLN A 206 11.73 -11.67 10.84
C GLN A 206 10.49 -12.24 11.54
N ARG A 207 10.12 -13.49 11.27
CA ARG A 207 8.90 -14.11 11.86
C ARG A 207 8.85 -14.04 13.39
N TRP A 208 9.99 -14.17 14.07
CA TRP A 208 10.07 -14.11 15.53
C TRP A 208 9.94 -12.68 16.05
N SER A 209 10.58 -11.71 15.40
CA SER A 209 10.43 -10.28 15.71
C SER A 209 8.97 -9.84 15.55
N PHE A 210 8.32 -10.26 14.46
CA PHE A 210 6.91 -9.99 14.21
C PHE A 210 6.00 -10.67 15.23
N LEU A 211 6.21 -11.95 15.53
CA LEU A 211 5.41 -12.65 16.55
C LEU A 211 5.56 -11.99 17.92
N GLY A 212 6.78 -11.61 18.30
CA GLY A 212 7.04 -10.85 19.53
C GLY A 212 6.31 -9.51 19.56
N ALA A 213 6.29 -8.79 18.45
CA ALA A 213 5.54 -7.54 18.30
C ALA A 213 4.03 -7.73 18.45
N VAL A 214 3.44 -8.77 17.82
CA VAL A 214 2.02 -9.11 17.97
C VAL A 214 1.69 -9.42 19.43
N LEU A 215 2.51 -10.25 20.09
CA LEU A 215 2.31 -10.60 21.49
C LEU A 215 2.44 -9.37 22.41
N ALA A 216 3.40 -8.48 22.16
CA ALA A 216 3.56 -7.23 22.92
C ALA A 216 2.34 -6.32 22.77
N THR A 217 1.80 -6.18 21.55
CA THR A 217 0.58 -5.40 21.29
C THR A 217 -0.63 -6.00 22.01
N LEU A 218 -0.82 -7.33 21.91
CA LEU A 218 -1.92 -8.02 22.59
C LEU A 218 -1.81 -7.87 24.13
N ALA A 219 -0.61 -8.01 24.68
CA ALA A 219 -0.35 -7.80 26.10
C ALA A 219 -0.64 -6.34 26.51
N GLY A 220 -0.21 -5.36 25.71
CA GLY A 220 -0.50 -3.94 25.92
C GLY A 220 -2.01 -3.67 25.97
N VAL A 221 -2.78 -4.17 25.00
CA VAL A 221 -4.24 -4.04 24.97
C VAL A 221 -4.90 -4.72 26.17
N ALA A 222 -4.44 -5.90 26.56
CA ALA A 222 -4.96 -6.61 27.73
C ALA A 222 -4.71 -5.84 29.04
N LEU A 223 -3.52 -5.26 29.21
CA LEU A 223 -3.18 -4.42 30.36
C LEU A 223 -4.01 -3.13 30.41
N LEU A 224 -4.19 -2.47 29.27
CA LEU A 224 -5.04 -1.29 29.13
C LEU A 224 -6.49 -1.60 29.52
N ARG A 225 -7.06 -2.68 28.98
CA ARG A 225 -8.41 -3.13 29.33
C ARG A 225 -8.55 -3.47 30.82
N ARG A 226 -7.53 -4.07 31.44
CA ARG A 226 -7.55 -4.39 32.86
C ARG A 226 -7.45 -3.13 33.73
N ALA A 227 -6.63 -2.16 33.34
CA ALA A 227 -6.53 -0.86 34.00
C ALA A 227 -7.87 -0.11 33.93
N SER A 228 -8.48 -0.02 32.75
CA SER A 228 -9.80 0.62 32.59
C SER A 228 -10.89 -0.06 33.42
N ARG A 229 -10.88 -1.40 33.52
CA ARG A 229 -11.83 -2.13 34.40
C ARG A 229 -11.60 -1.84 35.88
N ALA A 230 -10.33 -1.76 36.30
CA ALA A 230 -9.98 -1.43 37.68
C ALA A 230 -10.41 0.00 38.04
N ASP A 231 -10.21 0.96 37.12
CA ASP A 231 -10.64 2.35 37.31
C ASP A 231 -12.17 2.46 37.40
N VAL A 232 -12.92 1.72 36.57
CA VAL A 232 -14.39 1.65 36.66
C VAL A 232 -14.86 1.05 37.99
N GLN A 233 -14.21 -0.02 38.47
CA GLN A 233 -14.56 -0.65 39.76
C GLN A 233 -14.22 0.24 40.97
N ALA A 234 -13.06 0.93 40.95
CA ALA A 234 -12.66 1.86 42.00
C ALA A 234 -13.58 3.08 42.07
N THR A 235 -14.03 3.58 40.91
CA THR A 235 -14.99 4.70 40.84
C THR A 235 -16.38 4.31 41.33
N SER A 236 -16.73 3.01 41.30
CA SER A 236 -18.02 2.50 41.77
C SER A 236 -18.14 2.41 43.29
N THR A 237 -17.05 2.59 44.06
CA THR A 237 -17.05 2.35 45.52
C THR A 237 -16.74 3.56 46.41
N GLY A 238 -16.59 4.77 45.86
CA GLY A 238 -16.66 6.01 46.63
C GLY A 238 -15.45 6.94 46.44
N GLY A 239 -15.67 8.05 45.74
CA GLY A 239 -14.71 9.15 45.65
C GLY A 239 -14.98 10.08 44.47
N PRO A 240 -15.19 11.40 44.68
CA PRO A 240 -15.41 12.37 43.62
C PRO A 240 -14.07 12.82 43.02
N ALA A 241 -13.51 12.06 42.09
CA ALA A 241 -12.34 12.50 41.32
C ALA A 241 -12.30 11.80 39.96
N GLY A 242 -12.47 12.59 38.89
CA GLY A 242 -12.50 12.12 37.50
C GLY A 242 -13.87 12.23 36.81
N ALA A 243 -14.79 13.00 37.38
CA ALA A 243 -16.06 13.32 36.75
C ALA A 243 -15.87 14.32 35.58
N VAL A 244 -15.50 13.81 34.40
CA VAL A 244 -16.45 14.08 33.31
C VAL A 244 -17.63 13.23 33.75
N ALA A 245 -18.56 13.84 34.50
CA ALA A 245 -19.82 13.20 34.82
C ALA A 245 -20.31 12.70 33.48
N SER A 246 -20.28 11.38 33.27
CA SER A 246 -20.59 10.73 32.01
C SER A 246 -21.97 11.23 31.65
N GLU A 247 -22.01 12.29 30.84
CA GLU A 247 -23.23 12.94 30.44
C GLU A 247 -24.06 11.82 29.83
N ASN A 248 -25.33 11.75 30.22
CA ASN A 248 -26.17 10.65 29.78
C ASN A 248 -26.07 10.61 28.24
N PRO A 249 -25.65 9.48 27.61
CA PRO A 249 -25.47 9.45 26.16
C PRO A 249 -26.74 9.89 25.42
N HIS A 250 -27.92 9.69 26.01
CA HIS A 250 -29.16 10.25 25.49
C HIS A 250 -29.15 11.78 25.44
N THR A 251 -28.77 12.46 26.54
CA THR A 251 -28.72 13.93 26.57
C THR A 251 -27.67 14.50 25.63
N THR A 252 -26.53 13.82 25.47
CA THR A 252 -25.49 14.22 24.51
C THR A 252 -25.99 14.04 23.07
N LEU A 253 -26.74 12.97 22.78
CA LEU A 253 -27.36 12.77 21.47
C LEU A 253 -28.43 13.81 21.16
N GLU A 254 -29.32 14.14 22.09
CA GLU A 254 -30.33 15.19 21.89
C GLU A 254 -29.67 16.55 21.59
N ARG A 255 -28.57 16.86 22.27
CA ARG A 255 -27.77 18.05 22.00
C ARG A 255 -27.15 18.01 20.60
N LEU A 256 -26.51 16.91 20.21
CA LEU A 256 -25.95 16.73 18.86
C LEU A 256 -27.03 16.90 17.78
N LEU A 257 -28.20 16.28 17.97
CA LEU A 257 -29.33 16.37 17.05
C LEU A 257 -29.81 17.81 16.93
N THR A 258 -30.06 18.49 18.05
CA THR A 258 -30.51 19.89 18.07
C THR A 258 -29.51 20.84 17.39
N GLN A 259 -28.21 20.67 17.66
CA GLN A 259 -27.17 21.48 17.02
C GLN A 259 -27.07 21.21 15.52
N THR A 260 -27.21 19.94 15.11
CA THR A 260 -27.20 19.57 13.68
C THR A 260 -28.44 20.11 12.96
N GLU A 261 -29.63 20.08 13.60
CA GLU A 261 -30.87 20.66 13.07
C GLU A 261 -30.72 22.18 12.90
N THR A 262 -30.22 22.87 13.92
CA THR A 262 -29.94 24.31 13.88
C THR A 262 -28.95 24.66 12.76
N LEU A 263 -27.91 23.83 12.58
CA LEU A 263 -26.94 24.02 11.50
C LEU A 263 -27.58 23.81 10.12
N ALA A 264 -28.40 22.76 9.97
CA ALA A 264 -29.08 22.44 8.72
C ALA A 264 -30.05 23.56 8.28
N GLU A 265 -30.76 24.19 9.22
CA GLU A 265 -31.66 25.32 8.93
C GLU A 265 -30.95 26.54 8.35
N ARG A 266 -29.70 26.78 8.75
CA ARG A 266 -28.90 27.94 8.29
C ARG A 266 -27.85 27.58 7.24
N VAL A 267 -27.77 26.32 6.82
CA VAL A 267 -26.66 25.78 6.01
C VAL A 267 -26.51 26.51 4.66
N ALA A 268 -27.63 27.00 4.10
CA ALA A 268 -27.68 27.73 2.83
C ALA A 268 -27.04 29.13 2.90
N SER A 269 -26.95 29.75 4.09
CA SER A 269 -26.37 31.09 4.25
C SER A 269 -24.90 31.07 4.67
N LEU A 270 -24.35 29.91 5.00
CA LEU A 270 -22.95 29.76 5.42
C LEU A 270 -22.04 29.58 4.21
N ASP A 271 -20.86 30.20 4.28
CA ASP A 271 -19.77 29.94 3.35
C ASP A 271 -18.97 28.68 3.76
N ALA A 272 -17.97 28.31 2.96
CA ALA A 272 -17.16 27.12 3.19
C ALA A 272 -16.46 27.12 4.57
N ALA A 273 -15.90 28.27 4.97
CA ALA A 273 -15.15 28.39 6.21
C ALA A 273 -16.06 28.26 7.44
N ALA A 274 -17.20 28.95 7.43
CA ALA A 274 -18.18 28.88 8.51
C ALA A 274 -18.85 27.50 8.59
N LEU A 275 -19.05 26.81 7.46
CA LEU A 275 -19.52 25.42 7.46
C LEU A 275 -18.49 24.47 8.07
N HIS A 276 -17.22 24.60 7.68
CA HIS A 276 -16.14 23.79 8.22
C HIS A 276 -16.06 23.93 9.75
N GLU A 277 -15.99 25.16 10.26
CA GLU A 277 -15.94 25.42 11.71
C GLU A 277 -17.17 24.83 12.44
N ALA A 278 -18.37 25.06 11.93
CA ALA A 278 -19.58 24.54 12.55
C ALA A 278 -19.67 23.01 12.55
N VAL A 279 -19.18 22.34 11.50
CA VAL A 279 -19.12 20.87 11.45
C VAL A 279 -18.02 20.34 12.36
N ASP A 280 -16.88 21.02 12.44
CA ASP A 280 -15.77 20.66 13.34
C ASP A 280 -16.21 20.67 14.82
N ASP A 281 -17.01 21.67 15.22
CA ASP A 281 -17.60 21.74 16.56
C ASP A 281 -18.51 20.53 16.88
N LEU A 282 -19.29 20.07 15.90
CA LEU A 282 -20.16 18.89 16.06
C LEU A 282 -19.32 17.61 16.21
N LEU A 283 -18.29 17.46 15.37
CA LEU A 283 -17.41 16.29 15.33
C LEU A 283 -16.56 16.19 16.60
N SER A 284 -15.92 17.28 17.01
CA SER A 284 -15.00 17.35 18.14
C SER A 284 -15.70 17.42 19.51
N GLY A 285 -16.95 17.90 19.55
CA GLY A 285 -17.73 18.05 20.77
C GLY A 285 -18.63 16.85 21.09
N PRO A 286 -19.95 16.98 20.84
CA PRO A 286 -20.93 15.99 21.29
C PRO A 286 -20.81 14.64 20.57
N LEU A 287 -20.42 14.61 19.28
CA LEU A 287 -20.26 13.34 18.56
C LEU A 287 -19.09 12.53 19.12
N TYR A 288 -17.94 13.16 19.33
CA TYR A 288 -16.78 12.53 19.99
C TYR A 288 -17.15 11.95 21.36
N THR A 289 -17.89 12.73 22.16
CA THR A 289 -18.36 12.30 23.49
C THR A 289 -19.22 11.02 23.42
N LEU A 290 -20.11 10.91 22.43
CA LEU A 290 -20.92 9.70 22.22
C LEU A 290 -20.08 8.48 21.82
N ILE A 291 -19.10 8.67 20.93
CA ILE A 291 -18.22 7.59 20.44
C ILE A 291 -17.35 7.04 21.56
N GLU A 292 -16.84 7.90 22.44
CA GLU A 292 -16.10 7.50 23.64
C GLU A 292 -17.01 6.78 24.66
N GLY A 293 -18.28 7.19 24.76
CA GLY A 293 -19.29 6.57 25.62
C GLY A 293 -19.76 5.16 25.21
N ARG A 294 -19.32 4.62 24.06
CA ARG A 294 -19.84 3.36 23.51
C ARG A 294 -19.68 2.15 24.44
N GLU A 295 -18.59 2.07 25.19
CA GLU A 295 -18.34 0.93 26.09
C GLU A 295 -19.24 1.02 27.32
N ALA A 296 -19.55 2.22 27.80
CA ALA A 296 -20.51 2.43 28.87
C ALA A 296 -21.94 2.04 28.42
N LEU A 297 -22.33 2.44 27.21
CA LEU A 297 -23.61 2.04 26.60
C LEU A 297 -23.71 0.51 26.48
N ARG A 298 -22.65 -0.14 25.97
CA ARG A 298 -22.55 -1.60 25.85
C ARG A 298 -22.61 -2.30 27.22
N ALA A 299 -21.92 -1.77 28.22
CA ALA A 299 -21.91 -2.34 29.56
C ALA A 299 -23.29 -2.23 30.23
N ARG A 300 -24.00 -1.11 30.04
CA ARG A 300 -25.30 -0.85 30.67
C ARG A 300 -26.48 -1.53 29.98
N HIS A 301 -26.50 -1.53 28.65
CA HIS A 301 -27.67 -2.00 27.87
C HIS A 301 -27.38 -3.25 27.02
N GLY A 302 -26.16 -3.78 27.08
CA GLY A 302 -25.74 -4.95 26.34
C GLY A 302 -25.31 -4.67 24.89
N VAL A 303 -24.70 -5.69 24.27
CA VAL A 303 -24.12 -5.58 22.92
C VAL A 303 -25.16 -5.26 21.86
N ARG A 304 -26.33 -5.91 21.91
CA ARG A 304 -27.37 -5.74 20.90
C ARG A 304 -27.90 -4.30 20.84
N ALA A 305 -28.20 -3.71 22.00
CA ALA A 305 -28.67 -2.33 22.09
C ALA A 305 -27.58 -1.35 21.63
N ALA A 306 -26.33 -1.57 22.05
CA ALA A 306 -25.21 -0.74 21.60
C ALA A 306 -25.01 -0.79 20.08
N VAL A 307 -25.13 -1.96 19.45
CA VAL A 307 -25.03 -2.08 17.98
C VAL A 307 -26.19 -1.38 17.28
N ALA A 308 -27.42 -1.54 17.77
CA ALA A 308 -28.61 -0.89 17.20
C ALA A 308 -28.51 0.64 17.25
N PHE A 309 -27.93 1.19 18.31
CA PHE A 309 -27.66 2.62 18.46
C PHE A 309 -26.47 3.10 17.61
N MET A 310 -25.34 2.38 17.65
CA MET A 310 -24.09 2.84 17.02
C MET A 310 -24.13 2.75 15.49
N ALA A 311 -24.90 1.81 14.91
CA ALA A 311 -25.00 1.65 13.47
C ALA A 311 -25.52 2.92 12.74
N PRO A 312 -26.70 3.49 13.12
CA PRO A 312 -27.15 4.75 12.55
C PRO A 312 -26.24 5.92 12.95
N LEU A 313 -25.70 5.97 14.17
CA LEU A 313 -24.75 7.02 14.58
C LEU A 313 -23.51 7.08 13.65
N ALA A 314 -22.94 5.93 13.29
CA ALA A 314 -21.84 5.84 12.33
C ALA A 314 -22.24 6.24 10.89
N GLY A 315 -23.53 6.12 10.56
CA GLY A 315 -24.09 6.72 9.35
C GLY A 315 -24.00 8.25 9.37
N ALA A 316 -24.41 8.86 10.49
CA ALA A 316 -24.35 10.30 10.67
C ALA A 316 -22.92 10.84 10.71
N GLU A 317 -22.03 10.18 11.45
CA GLU A 317 -20.59 10.51 11.50
C GLU A 317 -19.97 10.57 10.11
N ARG A 318 -20.26 9.59 9.23
CA ARG A 318 -19.75 9.59 7.86
C ARG A 318 -20.25 10.78 7.03
N GLN A 319 -21.51 11.19 7.22
CA GLN A 319 -22.05 12.36 6.52
C GLN A 319 -21.39 13.65 7.04
N LEU A 320 -21.23 13.79 8.35
CA LEU A 320 -20.56 14.95 8.94
C LEU A 320 -19.08 15.04 8.53
N ASN A 321 -18.34 13.92 8.53
CA ASN A 321 -16.96 13.88 8.03
C ASN A 321 -16.87 14.25 6.54
N ARG A 322 -17.82 13.79 5.72
CA ARG A 322 -17.88 14.18 4.30
C ARG A 322 -18.21 15.66 4.12
N ALA A 323 -19.11 16.20 4.94
CA ALA A 323 -19.40 17.62 4.96
C ALA A 323 -18.14 18.44 5.29
N TRP A 324 -17.43 18.02 6.34
CA TRP A 324 -16.16 18.63 6.75
C TRP A 324 -15.13 18.65 5.62
N SER A 325 -14.87 17.51 4.97
CA SER A 325 -13.92 17.43 3.85
C SER A 325 -14.35 18.29 2.66
N ALA A 326 -15.62 18.23 2.28
CA ALA A 326 -16.16 19.03 1.18
C ALA A 326 -16.05 20.54 1.46
N ALA A 327 -16.27 20.98 2.71
CA ALA A 327 -16.09 22.36 3.10
C ALA A 327 -14.61 22.82 2.98
N VAL A 328 -13.65 21.99 3.41
CA VAL A 328 -12.21 22.26 3.25
C VAL A 328 -11.82 22.39 1.77
N ASP A 329 -12.40 21.55 0.91
CA ASP A 329 -12.13 21.53 -0.53
C ASP A 329 -12.88 22.64 -1.30
N GLY A 330 -13.71 23.44 -0.62
CA GLY A 330 -14.54 24.49 -1.24
C GLY A 330 -15.78 23.98 -1.98
N ALA A 331 -16.12 22.69 -1.85
CA ALA A 331 -17.33 22.07 -2.38
C ALA A 331 -18.54 22.33 -1.47
N VAL A 332 -18.93 23.60 -1.39
CA VAL A 332 -19.94 24.11 -0.43
C VAL A 332 -21.30 23.41 -0.53
N GLU A 333 -21.82 23.18 -1.74
CA GLU A 333 -23.13 22.54 -1.90
C GLU A 333 -23.12 21.09 -1.43
N GLU A 334 -22.05 20.34 -1.71
CA GLU A 334 -21.90 18.98 -1.20
C GLU A 334 -21.82 18.96 0.33
N SER A 335 -21.12 19.94 0.93
CA SER A 335 -21.08 20.08 2.38
C SER A 335 -22.47 20.29 2.98
N ARG A 336 -23.26 21.21 2.39
CA ARG A 336 -24.63 21.51 2.82
C ARG A 336 -25.55 20.30 2.74
N ASP A 337 -25.48 19.57 1.63
CA ASP A 337 -26.24 18.34 1.41
C ASP A 337 -25.88 17.27 2.45
N CYS A 338 -24.59 17.11 2.74
CA CYS A 338 -24.13 16.13 3.72
C CYS A 338 -24.59 16.46 5.14
N VAL A 339 -24.55 17.73 5.57
CA VAL A 339 -25.10 18.15 6.87
C VAL A 339 -26.59 17.80 6.97
N THR A 340 -27.37 18.11 5.94
CA THR A 340 -28.81 17.81 5.91
C THR A 340 -29.07 16.31 5.98
N ARG A 341 -28.27 15.51 5.26
CA ARG A 341 -28.37 14.05 5.24
C ARG A 341 -27.96 13.40 6.56
N ALA A 342 -27.21 14.07 7.43
CA ALA A 342 -26.86 13.55 8.75
C ALA A 342 -28.06 13.46 9.71
N LEU A 343 -29.13 14.23 9.47
CA LEU A 343 -30.28 14.29 10.37
C LEU A 343 -31.07 12.97 10.46
N ALA A 344 -31.28 12.29 9.33
CA ALA A 344 -32.00 11.02 9.31
C ALA A 344 -31.32 9.95 10.20
N PRO A 345 -30.02 9.64 10.03
CA PRO A 345 -29.34 8.70 10.92
C PRO A 345 -29.24 9.16 12.38
N LEU A 346 -29.16 10.46 12.67
CA LEU A 346 -29.20 10.93 14.07
C LEU A 346 -30.55 10.65 14.73
N ARG A 347 -31.66 10.85 14.01
CA ARG A 347 -33.01 10.53 14.48
C ARG A 347 -33.20 9.02 14.65
N GLU A 348 -32.71 8.21 13.71
CA GLU A 348 -32.69 6.75 13.87
C GLU A 348 -31.89 6.30 15.10
N ALA A 349 -30.72 6.92 15.36
CA ALA A 349 -29.93 6.63 16.55
C ALA A 349 -30.68 6.98 17.84
N ARG A 350 -31.42 8.09 17.84
CA ARG A 350 -32.27 8.51 18.97
C ARG A 350 -33.38 7.49 19.22
N ASP A 351 -34.08 7.10 18.18
CA ASP A 351 -35.21 6.17 18.28
C ASP A 351 -34.74 4.75 18.67
N ALA A 352 -33.50 4.37 18.29
CA ALA A 352 -32.85 3.14 18.70
C ALA A 352 -32.25 3.18 20.12
N TYR A 353 -32.26 4.34 20.78
CA TYR A 353 -31.69 4.46 22.13
C TYR A 353 -32.53 3.62 23.12
N PRO A 354 -31.90 2.72 23.89
CA PRO A 354 -32.64 1.86 24.81
C PRO A 354 -33.32 2.71 25.91
N ALA A 355 -34.63 2.54 26.06
CA ALA A 355 -35.37 3.13 27.17
C ALA A 355 -34.75 2.69 28.50
N SER A 356 -34.56 3.65 29.40
CA SER A 356 -33.84 3.50 30.67
C SER A 356 -34.59 2.67 31.70
#